data_AF-A0A7J5E818-F1
#
_entry.id   AF-A0A7J5E818-F1
#
_cell.length_a   1.000
_cell.length_b   1.000
_cell.length_c   1.000
_cell.angle_alpha   90.00
_cell.angle_beta   90.00
_cell.angle_gamma   90.00
#
_symmetry.space_group_name_H-M   'P 1'
#
loop_
_entity.id
_entity.type
_entity.pdbx_description
1 polymer ?
#
loop_
_entity_poly.entity_id
_entity_poly.type
_entity_poly.pdbx_seq_one_letter_code
_entity_poly.pdbx_strand_id
1 'polypeptide(L)'
;MNKFFRLFYFILLILVSCKSENKENETITEPEVFDFTDRKYTVYAEGIYSNQTPAPVLLVLHGAGSSILSMIQATNFNTIARDAGFLVVYPEAYQALWNFGAECEMAHPERPDDIFFIKYVLD
;
A
#
# COMPACT_ATOMS: atom_id res chain seq x y z
N MET A 1 60.92 -13.47 7.29
CA MET A 1 59.95 -12.56 7.92
C MET A 1 58.89 -12.02 6.93
N ASN A 2 58.61 -12.72 5.81
CA ASN A 2 57.90 -12.11 4.65
C ASN A 2 56.65 -12.91 4.22
N LYS A 3 56.30 -13.98 4.95
CA LYS A 3 55.08 -14.78 4.68
C LYS A 3 53.85 -14.20 5.36
N PHE A 4 54.02 -13.57 6.53
CA PHE A 4 52.93 -12.89 7.24
C PHE A 4 52.41 -11.66 6.47
N PHE A 5 53.31 -10.90 5.84
CA PHE A 5 52.94 -9.74 5.03
C PHE A 5 52.20 -10.12 3.72
N ARG A 6 52.54 -11.29 3.13
CA ARG A 6 51.85 -11.81 1.94
C ARG A 6 50.44 -12.30 2.23
N LEU A 7 50.19 -12.86 3.42
CA LEU A 7 48.86 -13.30 3.82
C LEU A 7 47.94 -12.10 4.11
N PHE A 8 48.48 -11.01 4.65
CA PHE A 8 47.74 -9.78 4.90
C PHE A 8 47.34 -9.04 3.60
N TYR A 9 48.23 -9.04 2.59
CA TYR A 9 47.94 -8.43 1.28
C TYR A 9 46.84 -9.17 0.49
N PHE A 10 46.70 -10.48 0.70
CA PHE A 10 45.68 -11.29 0.03
C PHE A 10 44.27 -11.06 0.61
N ILE A 11 44.17 -10.72 1.89
CA ILE A 11 42.89 -10.46 2.58
C ILE A 11 42.35 -9.06 2.24
N LEU A 12 43.22 -8.07 1.99
CA LEU A 12 42.81 -6.71 1.64
C LEU A 12 42.16 -6.59 0.26
N LEU A 13 42.48 -7.50 -0.68
CA LEU A 13 41.92 -7.51 -2.04
C LEU A 13 40.47 -8.02 -2.12
N ILE A 14 39.95 -8.66 -1.07
CA ILE A 14 38.61 -9.28 -1.09
C ILE A 14 37.51 -8.27 -0.66
N LEU A 15 37.89 -7.13 -0.07
CA LEU A 15 36.94 -6.13 0.45
C LEU A 15 36.45 -5.10 -0.60
N VAL A 16 36.88 -5.19 -1.87
CA VAL A 16 36.51 -4.22 -2.93
C VAL A 16 35.63 -4.85 -4.02
N SER A 17 34.75 -5.79 -3.68
CA SER A 17 33.73 -6.23 -4.64
C SER A 17 32.42 -6.64 -3.98
N CYS A 18 31.57 -5.64 -3.78
CA CYS A 18 30.13 -5.81 -3.98
C CYS A 18 29.61 -4.54 -4.65
N LYS A 19 29.73 -4.49 -5.97
CA LYS A 19 28.98 -3.52 -6.77
C LYS A 19 27.60 -4.12 -6.99
N SER A 20 26.63 -3.71 -6.17
CA SER A 20 25.22 -4.02 -6.40
C SER A 20 24.76 -3.30 -7.66
N GLU A 21 24.25 -4.07 -8.61
CA GLU A 21 23.60 -3.60 -9.83
C GLU A 21 22.25 -2.99 -9.42
N ASN A 22 22.11 -1.67 -9.51
CA ASN A 22 20.81 -1.00 -9.37
C ASN A 22 19.94 -1.43 -10.54
N LYS A 23 19.16 -2.49 -10.34
CA LYS A 23 17.95 -2.73 -11.13
C LYS A 23 16.89 -1.79 -10.59
N GLU A 24 16.66 -0.70 -11.31
CA GLU A 24 15.37 -0.01 -11.25
C GLU A 24 14.32 -1.00 -11.76
N ASN A 25 13.82 -1.82 -10.83
CA ASN A 25 12.61 -2.56 -11.09
C ASN A 25 11.49 -1.52 -11.06
N GLU A 26 10.94 -1.17 -12.23
CA GLU A 26 9.56 -0.68 -12.32
C GLU A 26 8.70 -1.78 -11.68
N THR A 27 8.52 -1.62 -10.39
CA THR A 27 7.68 -2.50 -9.60
C THR A 27 6.28 -2.04 -9.97
N ILE A 28 5.60 -2.82 -10.81
CA ILE A 28 4.14 -2.83 -10.84
C ILE A 28 3.75 -3.04 -9.38
N THR A 29 3.50 -1.94 -8.68
CA THR A 29 3.40 -1.96 -7.25
C THR A 29 1.97 -2.41 -7.03
N GLU A 30 1.81 -3.71 -6.79
CA GLU A 30 0.57 -4.17 -6.19
C GLU A 30 0.28 -3.26 -5.00
N PRO A 31 -0.97 -2.81 -4.87
CA PRO A 31 -1.31 -1.84 -3.85
C PRO A 31 -0.88 -2.31 -2.48
N GLU A 32 -0.32 -1.40 -1.69
CA GLU A 32 0.14 -1.73 -0.35
C GLU A 32 -1.06 -2.10 0.53
N VAL A 33 -1.05 -3.32 1.06
CA VAL A 33 -2.11 -3.88 1.91
C VAL A 33 -1.68 -3.78 3.36
N PHE A 34 -2.44 -3.07 4.19
CA PHE A 34 -2.23 -2.97 5.63
C PHE A 34 -3.28 -3.80 6.37
N ASP A 35 -2.86 -4.76 7.20
CA ASP A 35 -3.76 -5.73 7.84
C ASP A 35 -3.91 -5.48 9.35
N PHE A 36 -5.15 -5.28 9.81
CA PHE A 36 -5.53 -5.24 11.23
C PHE A 36 -6.37 -6.46 11.59
N THR A 37 -5.79 -7.66 11.47
CA THR A 37 -6.37 -8.97 11.83
C THR A 37 -7.64 -9.37 11.03
N ASP A 38 -8.47 -8.42 10.61
CA ASP A 38 -9.68 -8.57 9.77
C ASP A 38 -10.05 -7.30 8.97
N ARG A 39 -9.14 -6.31 8.88
CA ARG A 39 -9.36 -5.07 8.12
C ARG A 39 -8.17 -4.80 7.25
N LYS A 40 -8.43 -4.47 5.99
CA LYS A 40 -7.40 -4.10 5.03
C LYS A 40 -7.80 -2.90 4.22
N TYR A 41 -6.82 -2.16 3.74
CA TYR A 41 -7.01 -1.14 2.72
C TYR A 41 -5.87 -1.19 1.71
N THR A 42 -6.11 -0.60 0.55
CA THR A 42 -5.22 -0.57 -0.60
C THR A 42 -5.08 0.86 -1.07
N VAL A 43 -3.84 1.30 -1.35
CA VAL A 43 -3.57 2.62 -1.90
C VAL A 43 -3.00 2.51 -3.31
N TYR A 44 -3.54 3.29 -4.24
CA TYR A 44 -2.94 3.54 -5.55
C TYR A 44 -2.23 4.90 -5.54
N ALA A 45 -0.92 4.89 -5.77
CA ALA A 45 -0.04 6.07 -5.68
C ALA A 45 1.01 6.14 -6.80
N GLU A 46 0.99 5.20 -7.75
CA GLU A 46 2.02 5.05 -8.77
C GLU A 46 2.16 6.31 -9.64
N GLY A 47 3.36 6.88 -9.68
CA GLY A 47 3.66 8.10 -10.46
C GLY A 47 3.04 9.40 -9.91
N ILE A 48 2.35 9.35 -8.77
CA ILE A 48 1.56 10.47 -8.23
C ILE A 48 2.22 11.09 -7.00
N TYR A 49 2.92 10.28 -6.19
CA TYR A 49 3.45 10.71 -4.90
C TYR A 49 4.96 10.87 -4.90
N SER A 50 5.41 12.03 -4.41
CA SER A 50 6.76 12.22 -3.86
C SER A 50 6.61 12.79 -2.45
N ASN A 51 7.52 12.45 -1.53
CA ASN A 51 7.51 12.95 -0.14
C ASN A 51 7.56 14.49 0.00
N GLN A 52 7.67 15.23 -1.11
CA GLN A 52 7.81 16.69 -1.16
C GLN A 52 6.53 17.41 -1.62
N THR A 53 5.54 16.69 -2.15
CA THR A 53 4.33 17.26 -2.74
C THR A 53 3.09 16.51 -2.25
N PRO A 54 2.29 17.10 -1.34
CA PRO A 54 1.02 16.52 -0.92
C PRO A 54 0.10 16.32 -2.13
N ALA A 55 -0.55 15.15 -2.21
CA ALA A 55 -1.53 14.83 -3.25
C ALA A 55 -2.93 14.73 -2.64
N PRO A 56 -4.00 15.15 -3.35
CA PRO A 56 -5.37 14.90 -2.92
C PRO A 56 -5.65 13.41 -2.79
N VAL A 57 -6.61 13.03 -1.95
CA VAL A 57 -7.04 11.64 -1.74
C VAL A 57 -8.49 11.46 -2.20
N LEU A 58 -8.74 10.43 -3.00
CA LEU A 58 -10.06 9.88 -3.28
C LEU A 58 -10.27 8.62 -2.45
N LEU A 59 -11.18 8.67 -1.47
CA LEU A 59 -11.62 7.51 -0.72
C LEU A 59 -12.74 6.80 -1.49
N VAL A 60 -12.56 5.51 -1.79
CA VAL A 60 -13.50 4.71 -2.58
C VAL A 60 -14.03 3.53 -1.78
N LEU A 61 -15.29 3.62 -1.35
CA LEU A 61 -15.97 2.57 -0.60
C LEU A 61 -16.73 1.64 -1.55
N HIS A 62 -16.52 0.34 -1.41
CA HIS A 62 -17.31 -0.65 -2.15
C HIS A 62 -18.71 -0.85 -1.54
N GLY A 63 -19.64 -1.40 -2.33
CA GLY A 63 -21.00 -1.72 -1.87
C GLY A 63 -21.07 -2.97 -0.99
N ALA A 64 -22.23 -3.23 -0.38
CA ALA A 64 -22.44 -4.43 0.43
C ALA A 64 -22.19 -5.72 -0.38
N GLY A 65 -21.44 -6.67 0.20
CA GLY A 65 -21.09 -7.95 -0.44
C GLY A 65 -20.04 -7.84 -1.57
N SER A 66 -19.52 -6.65 -1.82
CA SER A 66 -18.46 -6.37 -2.80
C SER A 66 -17.07 -6.45 -2.14
N SER A 67 -16.03 -6.08 -2.87
CA SER A 67 -14.64 -6.07 -2.38
C SER A 67 -13.80 -4.97 -3.03
N ILE A 68 -12.63 -4.69 -2.45
CA ILE A 68 -11.61 -3.81 -3.04
C ILE A 68 -11.39 -4.14 -4.53
N LEU A 69 -11.13 -5.42 -4.85
CA LEU A 69 -10.79 -5.84 -6.21
C LEU A 69 -11.92 -5.55 -7.20
N SER A 70 -13.16 -5.86 -6.82
CA SER A 70 -14.31 -5.60 -7.68
C SER A 70 -14.53 -4.10 -7.90
N MET A 71 -14.23 -3.26 -6.90
CA MET A 71 -14.37 -1.81 -7.01
C MET A 71 -13.29 -1.19 -7.89
N ILE A 72 -12.04 -1.67 -7.79
CA ILE A 72 -10.95 -1.29 -8.70
C ILE A 72 -11.32 -1.61 -10.15
N GLN A 73 -11.83 -2.82 -10.40
CA GLN A 73 -12.21 -3.27 -11.74
C GLN A 73 -13.41 -2.51 -12.31
N ALA A 74 -14.33 -2.04 -11.46
CA ALA A 74 -15.56 -1.38 -11.91
C ALA A 74 -15.41 0.12 -12.22
N THR A 75 -14.40 0.80 -11.66
CA THR A 75 -14.41 2.28 -11.57
C THR A 75 -13.34 2.99 -12.39
N ASN A 76 -12.27 2.30 -12.80
CA ASN A 76 -11.13 2.87 -13.51
C ASN A 76 -10.43 4.04 -12.77
N PHE A 77 -10.68 4.21 -11.47
CA PHE A 77 -10.16 5.35 -10.71
C PHE A 77 -8.64 5.40 -10.67
N ASN A 78 -7.95 4.27 -10.74
CA ASN A 78 -6.48 4.24 -10.80
C ASN A 78 -5.94 4.97 -12.04
N THR A 79 -6.54 4.77 -13.21
CA THR A 79 -6.12 5.49 -14.42
C THR A 79 -6.39 6.99 -14.31
N ILE A 80 -7.57 7.37 -13.78
CA ILE A 80 -7.91 8.78 -13.58
C ILE A 80 -6.95 9.44 -12.57
N ALA A 81 -6.62 8.72 -11.49
CA ALA A 81 -5.68 9.14 -10.46
C ALA A 81 -4.28 9.41 -11.01
N ARG A 82 -3.77 8.49 -11.84
CA ARG A 82 -2.47 8.65 -12.52
C ARG A 82 -2.45 9.89 -13.40
N ASP A 83 -3.51 10.10 -14.18
CA ASP A 83 -3.56 11.18 -15.17
C ASP A 83 -3.83 12.55 -14.52
N ALA A 84 -4.55 12.59 -13.40
CA ALA A 84 -4.95 13.82 -12.71
C ALA A 84 -4.13 14.14 -11.44
N GLY A 85 -3.29 13.22 -10.98
CA GLY A 85 -2.36 13.43 -9.86
C GLY A 85 -3.02 13.39 -8.46
N PHE A 86 -3.86 12.39 -8.18
CA PHE A 86 -4.44 12.16 -6.83
C PHE A 86 -4.32 10.71 -6.39
N LEU A 87 -4.21 10.45 -5.10
CA LEU A 87 -4.18 9.10 -4.53
C LEU A 87 -5.56 8.47 -4.50
N VAL A 88 -5.65 7.15 -4.65
CA VAL A 88 -6.90 6.42 -4.42
C VAL A 88 -6.73 5.46 -3.27
N VAL A 89 -7.66 5.52 -2.31
CA VAL A 89 -7.66 4.63 -1.14
C VAL A 89 -8.92 3.78 -1.17
N TYR A 90 -8.73 2.47 -1.17
CA TYR A 90 -9.78 1.46 -1.19
C TYR A 90 -9.74 0.65 0.12
N PRO A 91 -10.52 1.02 1.14
CA PRO A 91 -10.68 0.19 2.33
C PRO A 91 -11.63 -0.98 2.08
N GLU A 92 -11.36 -2.11 2.73
CA GLU A 92 -12.21 -3.30 2.77
C GLU A 92 -13.13 -3.24 3.99
N ALA A 93 -14.42 -3.40 3.78
CA ALA A 93 -15.38 -3.53 4.85
C ALA A 93 -15.20 -4.86 5.59
N TYR A 94 -15.49 -4.89 6.90
CA TYR A 94 -15.49 -6.13 7.65
C TYR A 94 -16.55 -7.09 7.12
N GLN A 95 -16.11 -8.26 6.64
CA GLN A 95 -17.00 -9.25 5.99
C GLN A 95 -17.92 -8.61 4.93
N ALA A 96 -17.38 -7.65 4.17
CA ALA A 96 -18.06 -6.94 3.09
C ALA A 96 -19.29 -6.08 3.50
N LEU A 97 -19.42 -5.71 4.79
CA LEU A 97 -20.50 -4.86 5.30
C LEU A 97 -19.97 -3.68 6.13
N TRP A 98 -20.57 -2.50 5.92
CA TRP A 98 -20.23 -1.26 6.62
C TRP A 98 -21.22 -0.95 7.76
N ASN A 99 -20.69 -0.41 8.85
CA ASN A 99 -21.38 -0.04 10.07
C ASN A 99 -21.25 1.47 10.33
N PHE A 100 -21.67 2.28 9.37
CA PHE A 100 -21.66 3.74 9.49
C PHE A 100 -22.82 4.23 10.36
N GLY A 101 -22.69 4.10 11.68
CA GLY A 101 -23.38 4.91 12.69
C GLY A 101 -24.92 4.85 12.78
N ALA A 102 -25.63 4.31 11.79
CA ALA A 102 -27.08 4.15 11.78
C ALA A 102 -27.47 2.69 12.08
N GLU A 103 -28.70 2.49 12.55
CA GLU A 103 -29.38 1.20 12.52
C GLU A 103 -29.67 0.83 11.06
N CYS A 104 -28.62 0.55 10.30
CA CYS A 104 -28.73 0.00 8.96
C CYS A 104 -29.04 -1.49 9.11
N GLU A 105 -30.15 -1.95 8.52
CA GLU A 105 -30.51 -3.38 8.51
C GLU A 105 -29.42 -4.25 7.85
N MET A 106 -28.56 -3.66 7.02
CA MET A 106 -27.43 -4.33 6.38
C MET A 106 -26.10 -4.20 7.15
N ALA A 107 -26.11 -3.68 8.37
CA ALA A 107 -24.92 -3.63 9.23
C ALA A 107 -24.49 -5.04 9.65
N HIS A 108 -23.19 -5.25 9.87
CA HIS A 108 -22.70 -6.52 10.42
C HIS A 108 -23.15 -6.67 11.89
N PRO A 109 -23.62 -7.85 12.35
CA PRO A 109 -24.08 -8.03 13.72
C PRO A 109 -23.04 -7.71 14.80
N GLU A 110 -21.76 -7.91 14.50
CA GLU A 110 -20.66 -7.59 15.42
C GLU A 110 -20.35 -6.09 15.53
N ARG A 111 -20.93 -5.26 14.64
CA ARG A 111 -20.82 -3.80 14.64
C ARG A 111 -19.39 -3.26 14.85
N PRO A 112 -18.40 -3.70 14.05
CA PRO A 112 -17.06 -3.15 14.18
C PRO A 112 -17.04 -1.65 13.86
N ASP A 113 -16.12 -0.90 14.47
CA ASP A 113 -16.07 0.56 14.35
C ASP A 113 -15.47 1.01 13.00
N ASP A 114 -16.33 1.11 11.98
CA ASP A 114 -15.95 1.57 10.65
C ASP A 114 -15.61 3.07 10.60
N ILE A 115 -16.11 3.87 11.54
CA ILE A 115 -15.75 5.29 11.60
C ILE A 115 -14.30 5.43 12.06
N PHE A 116 -13.91 4.69 13.10
CA PHE A 116 -12.52 4.65 13.56
C PHE A 116 -11.59 4.10 12.47
N PHE A 117 -11.97 3.01 11.81
CA PHE A 117 -11.15 2.43 10.75
C PHE A 117 -10.90 3.42 9.60
N ILE A 118 -11.93 4.11 9.10
CA ILE A 118 -11.75 5.09 8.03
C ILE A 118 -10.90 6.28 8.47
N LYS A 119 -11.03 6.73 9.72
CA LYS A 119 -10.15 7.79 10.26
C LYS A 119 -8.70 7.34 10.31
N TYR A 120 -8.45 6.14 10.86
CA TYR A 120 -7.11 5.55 10.90
C TYR A 120 -6.46 5.47 9.51
N VAL A 121 -7.25 5.14 8.48
CA VAL A 121 -6.76 5.03 7.09
C VAL A 121 -6.38 6.40 6.48
N LEU A 122 -6.98 7.49 6.97
CA LEU A 122 -6.80 8.84 6.41
C LEU A 122 -5.84 9.74 7.23
N ASP A 123 -5.54 9.36 8.47
CA ASP A 123 -4.63 10.07 9.38
C ASP A 123 -3.16 9.63 9.20
#